data_AF-A0A6J6ILQ6-F1
#
_entry.id   AF-A0A6J6ILQ6-F1
#
_cell.length_a   1.000
_cell.length_b   1.000
_cell.length_c   1.000
_cell.angle_alpha   90.00
_cell.angle_beta   90.00
_cell.angle_gamma   90.00
#
_symmetry.space_group_name_H-M   'P 1'
#
loop_
_entity.id
_entity.type
_entity.pdbx_description
1 polymer ?
#
loop_
_entity_poly.entity_id
_entity_poly.type
_entity_poly.pdbx_seq_one_letter_code
_entity_poly.pdbx_strand_id
1 'polypeptide(L)'
;MVFTKLHAGGKFGSGSYTASGGLHGVGASVVNALSERLDVFVDRNGSTYAMSFHRGEPGTFDDSAGHGPRSPFTPYIDNSELRIVGKAAKGVTGTRVRWWPDPEIFGTSSIVELDTLLSRARQTAFLVPGLSLSVSDERSETPELHEFSFVGGIGEFTEFLAPDAALTSVWRLTGDGTFTETVPVLDDAGHMVSTEVERSCHVDIALRWGTGYDTVQKSFVNIIATPKGGTHVAGFEQAIVKVLRAEVDKNSRRLKVGNDKLEKDDILTGLTAVLTVRVAEPQFEGQTKEVLGTPAIRQVVSTVVAKSLEEKFASTKRDDKAQSALVLEKIVAEMKSRISARAHKETQRRKNALESSTLPAKLVDCRSDEFERSELFIVEGDSALGTAKLARDSEFQALLPIRGKILNVQKASVADMLSNAECASILQVIGAGSGRTFDLTQARYGKVIIMSDADVDGAHIRTLLLTLFFKYMRPLVDAGRVYAAVPPLHRIVAINPGSKANEVMYTYSEAELHATLDSLRKANRSWQEPIQRYKGLGEMDADQLADTTMSLEHRTLRRVRIDDAEKATLMFELLMGNDVAPRREFIIDGALDRDRIDV
;
A
#
# COMPACT_ATOMS: atom_id res chain seq x y z
N MET A 1 -23.96 21.46 -27.37
CA MET A 1 -22.72 22.28 -27.42
C MET A 1 -21.61 21.72 -26.53
N VAL A 2 -21.75 21.67 -25.20
CA VAL A 2 -20.68 21.19 -24.29
C VAL A 2 -20.23 19.73 -24.56
N PHE A 3 -21.12 18.89 -25.09
CA PHE A 3 -20.82 17.50 -25.44
C PHE A 3 -20.31 17.30 -26.88
N THR A 4 -20.37 18.31 -27.74
CA THR A 4 -20.05 18.16 -29.18
C THR A 4 -18.98 19.14 -29.67
N LYS A 5 -18.68 20.20 -28.93
CA LYS A 5 -17.62 21.16 -29.25
C LYS A 5 -16.53 21.11 -28.19
N LEU A 6 -15.28 20.99 -28.63
CA LEU A 6 -14.11 21.17 -27.78
C LEU A 6 -14.04 22.62 -27.29
N HIS A 7 -13.48 22.83 -26.10
CA HIS A 7 -13.34 24.14 -25.48
C HIS A 7 -14.67 24.90 -25.31
N ALA A 8 -15.78 24.18 -25.13
CA ALA A 8 -17.09 24.76 -24.90
C ALA A 8 -17.55 24.56 -23.45
N GLY A 9 -17.88 25.64 -22.76
CA GLY A 9 -18.46 25.60 -21.42
C GLY A 9 -18.34 26.92 -20.67
N GLY A 10 -19.07 27.07 -19.56
CA GLY A 10 -19.02 28.27 -18.72
C GLY A 10 -17.78 28.39 -17.83
N LYS A 11 -16.78 27.50 -18.02
CA LYS A 11 -15.56 27.46 -17.20
C LYS A 11 -14.48 28.42 -17.70
N PHE A 12 -14.72 29.09 -18.82
CA PHE A 12 -13.88 30.14 -19.38
C PHE A 12 -14.44 31.50 -18.94
N GLY A 13 -13.58 32.35 -18.38
CA GLY A 13 -13.95 33.65 -17.84
C GLY A 13 -14.33 33.61 -16.35
N SER A 14 -14.08 34.72 -15.65
CA SER A 14 -14.19 34.86 -14.19
C SER A 14 -15.64 34.92 -13.65
N GLY A 15 -16.66 34.82 -14.50
CA GLY A 15 -18.05 35.16 -14.13
C GLY A 15 -18.90 34.03 -13.56
N SER A 16 -18.64 32.75 -13.89
CA SER A 16 -19.54 31.63 -13.53
C SER A 16 -18.99 30.66 -12.49
N TYR A 17 -17.67 30.52 -12.37
CA TYR A 17 -17.02 29.62 -11.40
C TYR A 17 -15.85 30.32 -10.72
N THR A 18 -15.94 30.50 -9.40
CA THR A 18 -14.89 31.14 -8.59
C THR A 18 -13.65 30.27 -8.45
N ALA A 19 -13.84 28.96 -8.28
CA ALA A 19 -12.77 27.95 -8.32
C ALA A 19 -13.29 26.66 -8.98
N SER A 20 -12.56 26.15 -9.97
CA SER A 20 -12.89 24.86 -10.58
C SER A 20 -11.63 24.12 -11.00
N GLY A 21 -11.64 22.80 -10.90
CA GLY A 21 -10.54 21.98 -11.41
C GLY A 21 -10.53 21.86 -12.94
N GLY A 22 -11.69 22.01 -13.60
CA GLY A 22 -11.85 21.74 -15.02
C GLY A 22 -11.62 22.96 -15.90
N LEU A 23 -10.39 23.23 -16.32
CA LEU A 23 -10.06 24.47 -17.06
C LEU A 23 -10.15 24.39 -18.58
N HIS A 24 -10.15 23.20 -19.18
CA HIS A 24 -9.91 23.07 -20.63
C HIS A 24 -11.18 22.93 -21.47
N GLY A 25 -12.34 22.69 -20.85
CA GLY A 25 -13.63 22.59 -21.57
C GLY A 25 -13.74 21.44 -22.58
N VAL A 26 -12.94 20.38 -22.43
CA VAL A 26 -12.92 19.21 -23.35
C VAL A 26 -13.45 17.91 -22.72
N GLY A 27 -13.58 17.85 -21.40
CA GLY A 27 -13.84 16.57 -20.71
C GLY A 27 -15.15 15.89 -21.12
N ALA A 28 -16.26 16.63 -21.10
CA ALA A 28 -17.59 16.09 -21.43
C ALA A 28 -17.69 15.65 -22.90
N SER A 29 -17.10 16.41 -23.83
CA SER A 29 -17.06 16.05 -25.25
C SER A 29 -16.19 14.83 -25.53
N VAL A 30 -15.08 14.64 -24.79
CA VAL A 30 -14.26 13.43 -24.90
C VAL A 30 -15.03 12.22 -24.38
N VAL A 31 -15.70 12.30 -23.23
CA VAL A 31 -16.56 11.20 -22.74
C VAL A 31 -17.62 10.83 -23.77
N ASN A 32 -18.25 11.83 -24.41
CA ASN A 32 -19.23 11.59 -25.48
C ASN A 32 -18.62 10.88 -26.70
N ALA A 33 -17.46 11.34 -27.17
CA ALA A 33 -16.77 10.76 -28.32
C ALA A 33 -16.28 9.33 -28.06
N LEU A 34 -15.97 8.99 -26.81
CA LEU A 34 -15.48 7.66 -26.41
C LEU A 34 -16.59 6.72 -25.89
N SER A 35 -17.85 7.10 -26.08
CA SER A 35 -19.01 6.29 -25.68
C SER A 35 -19.74 5.75 -26.90
N GLU A 36 -20.15 4.47 -26.87
CA GLU A 36 -21.07 3.91 -27.87
C GLU A 36 -22.41 4.67 -27.81
N ARG A 37 -22.91 4.89 -26.59
CA ARG A 37 -24.09 5.69 -26.31
C ARG A 37 -23.86 6.63 -25.12
N LEU A 38 -24.40 7.84 -25.19
CA LEU A 38 -24.44 8.77 -24.06
C LEU A 38 -25.81 9.46 -24.00
N ASP A 39 -26.44 9.44 -22.84
CA ASP A 39 -27.72 10.10 -22.55
C ASP A 39 -27.54 11.16 -21.47
N VAL A 40 -28.08 12.36 -21.72
CA VAL A 40 -28.05 13.49 -20.78
C VAL A 40 -29.48 13.90 -20.47
N PHE A 41 -29.79 14.01 -19.18
CA PHE A 41 -31.05 14.55 -18.68
C PHE A 41 -30.78 15.78 -17.81
N VAL A 42 -31.53 16.86 -18.02
CA VAL A 42 -31.40 18.10 -17.25
C VAL A 42 -32.78 18.50 -16.72
N ASP A 43 -32.93 18.52 -15.40
CA ASP A 43 -34.12 19.07 -14.74
C ASP A 43 -33.90 20.56 -14.49
N ARG A 44 -34.70 21.41 -15.15
CA ARG A 44 -34.64 22.87 -14.97
C ARG A 44 -35.95 23.52 -15.37
N ASN A 45 -36.33 24.59 -14.68
CA ASN A 45 -37.52 25.40 -15.00
C ASN A 45 -38.82 24.59 -15.12
N GLY A 46 -38.98 23.53 -14.31
CA GLY A 46 -40.19 22.70 -14.30
C GLY A 46 -40.28 21.61 -15.37
N SER A 47 -39.22 21.43 -16.17
CA SER A 47 -39.16 20.42 -17.23
C SER A 47 -37.90 19.56 -17.13
N THR A 48 -38.00 18.31 -17.59
CA THR A 48 -36.87 17.41 -17.79
C THR A 48 -36.53 17.40 -19.28
N TYR A 49 -35.37 17.95 -19.60
CA TYR A 49 -34.82 17.98 -20.95
C TYR A 49 -33.92 16.77 -21.19
N ALA A 50 -33.93 16.19 -22.38
CA ALA A 50 -33.08 15.07 -22.74
C ALA A 50 -32.41 15.23 -24.10
N MET A 51 -31.16 14.75 -24.20
CA MET A 51 -30.41 14.62 -25.44
C MET A 51 -29.59 13.33 -25.40
N SER A 52 -29.54 12.63 -26.52
CA SER A 52 -28.84 11.35 -26.68
C SER A 52 -27.80 11.46 -27.79
N PHE A 53 -26.74 10.66 -27.67
CA PHE A 53 -25.63 10.64 -28.60
C PHE A 53 -25.20 9.19 -28.88
N HIS A 54 -24.90 8.89 -30.14
CA HIS A 54 -24.29 7.64 -30.56
C HIS A 54 -22.90 7.95 -31.14
N ARG A 55 -21.84 7.52 -30.45
CA ARG A 55 -20.44 7.83 -30.83
C ARG A 55 -20.19 9.32 -31.12
N GLY A 56 -20.74 10.19 -30.27
CA GLY A 56 -20.64 11.64 -30.41
C GLY A 56 -21.71 12.30 -31.28
N GLU A 57 -22.41 11.55 -32.14
CA GLU A 57 -23.44 12.08 -33.04
C GLU A 57 -24.77 12.28 -32.31
N PRO A 58 -25.36 13.49 -32.28
CA PRO A 58 -26.62 13.73 -31.60
C PRO A 58 -27.82 13.15 -32.36
N GLY A 59 -28.75 12.53 -31.65
CA GLY A 59 -29.96 11.97 -32.24
C GLY A 59 -30.90 11.33 -31.22
N THR A 60 -31.69 10.36 -31.67
CA THR A 60 -32.66 9.64 -30.84
C THR A 60 -32.50 8.14 -30.97
N PHE A 61 -32.53 7.44 -29.84
CA PHE A 61 -32.64 5.99 -29.78
C PHE A 61 -34.11 5.55 -29.67
N ASP A 62 -34.46 4.46 -30.33
CA ASP A 62 -35.70 3.72 -30.12
C ASP A 62 -35.49 2.65 -29.03
N ASP A 63 -35.90 2.99 -27.81
CA ASP A 63 -35.77 2.11 -26.64
C ASP A 63 -37.01 1.23 -26.38
N SER A 64 -37.89 1.07 -27.37
CA SER A 64 -39.13 0.28 -27.24
C SER A 64 -38.89 -1.19 -26.84
N ALA A 65 -37.75 -1.77 -27.25
CA ALA A 65 -37.35 -3.14 -26.94
C ALA A 65 -36.39 -3.26 -25.74
N GLY A 66 -36.03 -2.14 -25.11
CA GLY A 66 -35.05 -2.08 -24.01
C GLY A 66 -34.11 -0.88 -24.14
N HIS A 67 -33.57 -0.42 -23.01
CA HIS A 67 -32.71 0.76 -22.95
C HIS A 67 -31.23 0.37 -22.99
N GLY A 68 -30.64 0.29 -24.18
CA GLY A 68 -29.26 -0.16 -24.36
C GLY A 68 -28.46 0.60 -25.42
N PRO A 69 -27.14 0.42 -25.48
CA PRO A 69 -26.29 1.12 -26.45
C PRO A 69 -26.57 0.71 -27.90
N ARG A 70 -27.14 -0.49 -28.12
CA ARG A 70 -27.48 -1.05 -29.44
C ARG A 70 -28.93 -0.82 -29.87
N SER A 71 -29.68 0.01 -29.16
CA SER A 71 -31.02 0.42 -29.60
C SER A 71 -30.93 1.08 -31.00
N PRO A 72 -31.93 0.93 -31.89
CA PRO A 72 -31.92 1.61 -33.18
C PRO A 72 -31.75 3.13 -33.01
N PHE A 73 -30.81 3.72 -33.74
CA PHE A 73 -30.46 5.14 -33.64
C PHE A 73 -30.83 5.90 -34.90
N THR A 74 -31.45 7.08 -34.72
CA THR A 74 -31.75 8.03 -35.80
C THR A 74 -30.99 9.34 -35.52
N PRO A 75 -30.00 9.73 -36.35
CA PRO A 75 -29.27 10.98 -36.17
C PRO A 75 -30.15 12.19 -36.52
N TYR A 76 -29.87 13.33 -35.90
CA TYR A 76 -30.44 14.59 -36.36
C TYR A 76 -29.70 15.08 -37.60
N ILE A 77 -30.44 15.37 -38.69
CA ILE A 77 -29.84 15.76 -39.98
C ILE A 77 -29.62 17.27 -40.06
N ASP A 78 -30.66 18.06 -39.79
CA ASP A 78 -30.61 19.51 -40.01
C ASP A 78 -30.28 20.30 -38.74
N ASN A 79 -30.94 19.98 -37.62
CA ASN A 79 -30.77 20.67 -36.35
C ASN A 79 -30.90 19.70 -35.18
N SER A 80 -30.01 19.82 -34.19
CA SER A 80 -30.14 19.06 -32.95
C SER A 80 -31.26 19.61 -32.08
N GLU A 81 -32.16 18.74 -31.64
CA GLU A 81 -33.28 19.12 -30.75
C GLU A 81 -33.05 18.63 -29.32
N LEU A 82 -33.32 19.53 -28.35
CA LEU A 82 -33.37 19.19 -26.92
C LEU A 82 -34.80 18.83 -26.55
N ARG A 83 -35.08 17.55 -26.37
CA ARG A 83 -36.43 17.01 -26.17
C ARG A 83 -36.91 17.25 -24.74
N ILE A 84 -38.20 17.55 -24.55
CA ILE A 84 -38.83 17.54 -23.22
C ILE A 84 -39.42 16.14 -22.98
N VAL A 85 -38.84 15.38 -22.06
CA VAL A 85 -39.22 13.99 -21.78
C VAL A 85 -40.02 13.83 -20.48
N GLY A 86 -40.17 14.91 -19.71
CA GLY A 86 -40.87 14.86 -18.43
C GLY A 86 -41.08 16.22 -17.79
N LYS A 87 -41.80 16.22 -16.66
CA LYS A 87 -41.99 17.38 -15.80
C LYS A 87 -41.10 17.25 -14.56
N ALA A 88 -40.41 18.34 -14.21
CA ALA A 88 -39.65 18.43 -12.97
C ALA A 88 -40.47 19.21 -11.92
N ALA A 89 -40.38 18.82 -10.65
CA ALA A 89 -41.05 19.55 -9.58
C ALA A 89 -40.51 20.99 -9.47
N LYS A 90 -41.37 21.93 -9.06
CA LYS A 90 -41.01 23.35 -8.94
C LYS A 90 -39.85 23.52 -7.95
N GLY A 91 -38.76 24.15 -8.41
CA GLY A 91 -37.56 24.39 -7.60
C GLY A 91 -36.53 23.25 -7.62
N VAL A 92 -36.85 22.08 -8.19
CA VAL A 92 -35.89 20.99 -8.36
C VAL A 92 -35.02 21.27 -9.59
N THR A 93 -33.70 21.12 -9.41
CA THR A 93 -32.72 21.20 -10.49
C THR A 93 -31.73 20.06 -10.39
N GLY A 94 -31.24 19.57 -11.53
CA GLY A 94 -30.23 18.52 -11.54
C GLY A 94 -29.83 18.10 -12.94
N THR A 95 -28.73 17.36 -13.03
CA THR A 95 -28.25 16.78 -14.28
C THR A 95 -27.91 15.32 -14.05
N ARG A 96 -28.43 14.44 -14.91
CA ARG A 96 -28.07 13.02 -14.95
C ARG A 96 -27.36 12.75 -16.27
N VAL A 97 -26.23 12.05 -16.21
CA VAL A 97 -25.49 11.62 -17.40
C VAL A 97 -25.29 10.12 -17.29
N ARG A 98 -25.75 9.38 -18.29
CA ARG A 98 -25.56 7.94 -18.42
C ARG A 98 -24.78 7.68 -19.70
N TRP A 99 -23.78 6.81 -19.65
CA TRP A 99 -22.92 6.55 -20.79
C TRP A 99 -22.47 5.09 -20.81
N TRP A 100 -22.17 4.59 -22.00
CA TRP A 100 -21.64 3.24 -22.24
C TRP A 100 -20.30 3.37 -22.95
N PRO A 101 -19.19 2.87 -22.37
CA PRO A 101 -17.88 2.90 -23.02
C PRO A 101 -17.93 2.21 -24.39
N ASP A 102 -17.26 2.77 -25.39
CA ASP A 102 -17.22 2.15 -26.73
C ASP A 102 -16.32 0.89 -26.75
N PRO A 103 -16.86 -0.30 -27.03
CA PRO A 103 -16.08 -1.52 -27.08
C PRO A 103 -15.08 -1.57 -28.25
N GLU A 104 -15.25 -0.75 -29.30
CA GLU A 104 -14.25 -0.63 -30.37
C GLU A 104 -12.98 0.09 -29.90
N ILE A 105 -13.10 0.95 -28.90
CA ILE A 105 -11.98 1.75 -28.38
C ILE A 105 -11.32 1.04 -27.18
N PHE A 106 -12.13 0.55 -26.24
CA PHE A 106 -11.63 -0.01 -24.98
C PHE A 106 -11.57 -1.54 -24.96
N GLY A 107 -12.13 -2.22 -25.96
CA GLY A 107 -12.32 -3.68 -25.99
C GLY A 107 -13.62 -4.13 -25.33
N THR A 108 -13.99 -5.40 -25.51
CA THR A 108 -15.25 -5.95 -24.96
C THR A 108 -15.15 -6.38 -23.48
N SER A 109 -13.94 -6.47 -22.94
CA SER A 109 -13.68 -6.89 -21.55
C SER A 109 -13.47 -5.73 -20.59
N SER A 110 -13.56 -4.48 -21.04
CA SER A 110 -13.34 -3.31 -20.21
C SER A 110 -14.50 -3.15 -19.22
N ILE A 111 -14.18 -3.19 -17.94
CA ILE A 111 -15.13 -3.02 -16.86
C ILE A 111 -14.71 -1.84 -15.99
N VAL A 112 -15.70 -1.17 -15.40
CA VAL A 112 -15.43 -0.16 -14.38
C VAL A 112 -15.14 -0.87 -13.06
N GLU A 113 -13.95 -0.61 -12.51
CA GLU A 113 -13.53 -1.15 -11.23
C GLU A 113 -14.22 -0.40 -10.08
N LEU A 114 -14.99 -1.12 -9.27
CA LEU A 114 -15.78 -0.55 -8.18
C LEU A 114 -14.87 0.10 -7.12
N ASP A 115 -13.81 -0.58 -6.69
CA ASP A 115 -12.89 -0.07 -5.67
C ASP A 115 -12.26 1.27 -6.04
N THR A 116 -11.92 1.44 -7.33
CA THR A 116 -11.39 2.69 -7.88
C THR A 116 -12.43 3.81 -7.81
N LEU A 117 -13.70 3.52 -8.11
CA LEU A 117 -14.81 4.48 -7.95
C LEU A 117 -15.08 4.82 -6.49
N LEU A 118 -15.16 3.82 -5.61
CA LEU A 118 -15.41 4.01 -4.17
C LEU A 118 -14.31 4.87 -3.55
N SER A 119 -13.05 4.59 -3.88
CA SER A 119 -11.90 5.38 -3.43
C SER A 119 -12.01 6.84 -3.88
N ARG A 120 -12.38 7.08 -5.14
CA ARG A 120 -12.56 8.44 -5.69
C ARG A 120 -13.75 9.19 -5.09
N ALA A 121 -14.88 8.51 -4.89
CA ALA A 121 -16.07 9.07 -4.27
C ALA A 121 -15.79 9.46 -2.81
N ARG A 122 -15.20 8.56 -2.02
CA ARG A 122 -14.80 8.80 -0.64
C ARG A 122 -13.84 9.99 -0.53
N GLN A 123 -12.79 10.02 -1.36
CA GLN A 123 -11.85 11.13 -1.40
C GLN A 123 -12.57 12.47 -1.68
N THR A 124 -13.50 12.49 -2.64
CA THR A 124 -14.23 13.71 -3.00
C THR A 124 -15.14 14.19 -1.86
N ALA A 125 -15.82 13.26 -1.18
CA ALA A 125 -16.65 13.57 -0.02
C ALA A 125 -15.84 14.16 1.15
N PHE A 126 -14.60 13.69 1.36
CA PHE A 126 -13.69 14.31 2.33
C PHE A 126 -13.21 15.72 1.92
N LEU A 127 -12.96 15.94 0.63
CA LEU A 127 -12.46 17.23 0.12
C LEU A 127 -13.52 18.34 0.09
N VAL A 128 -14.80 17.95 0.08
CA VAL A 128 -15.94 18.86 0.05
C VAL A 128 -16.85 18.57 1.24
N PRO A 129 -16.58 19.17 2.41
CA PRO A 129 -17.38 18.95 3.61
C PRO A 129 -18.88 19.17 3.35
N GLY A 130 -19.71 18.20 3.76
CA GLY A 130 -21.16 18.24 3.57
C GLY A 130 -21.66 17.80 2.19
N LEU A 131 -20.78 17.42 1.26
CA LEU A 131 -21.19 16.74 0.02
C LEU A 131 -21.47 15.26 0.29
N SER A 132 -22.71 14.84 0.05
CA SER A 132 -23.09 13.42 0.08
C SER A 132 -22.91 12.80 -1.32
N LEU A 133 -22.21 11.68 -1.38
CA LEU A 133 -22.01 10.89 -2.60
C LEU A 133 -22.46 9.46 -2.36
N SER A 134 -23.27 8.93 -3.28
CA SER A 134 -23.72 7.54 -3.28
C SER A 134 -23.16 6.82 -4.51
N VAL A 135 -22.61 5.62 -4.31
CA VAL A 135 -22.21 4.71 -5.39
C VAL A 135 -23.03 3.44 -5.24
N SER A 136 -23.82 3.12 -6.25
CA SER A 136 -24.63 1.89 -6.30
C SER A 136 -24.09 0.98 -7.39
N ASP A 137 -23.69 -0.24 -7.04
CA ASP A 137 -23.33 -1.28 -8.00
C ASP A 137 -24.52 -2.22 -8.22
N GLU A 138 -25.04 -2.23 -9.44
CA GLU A 138 -26.21 -3.02 -9.85
C GLU A 138 -25.81 -4.26 -10.68
N ARG A 139 -24.53 -4.67 -10.68
CA ARG A 139 -24.05 -5.82 -11.48
C ARG A 139 -24.41 -7.18 -10.89
N SER A 140 -24.63 -7.26 -9.58
CA SER A 140 -25.05 -8.47 -8.86
C SER A 140 -26.57 -8.50 -8.69
N GLU A 141 -27.13 -9.66 -8.30
CA GLU A 141 -28.57 -9.80 -8.01
C GLU A 141 -29.02 -8.92 -6.82
N THR A 142 -28.09 -8.59 -5.91
CA THR A 142 -28.32 -7.73 -4.76
C THR A 142 -27.48 -6.46 -4.87
N PRO A 143 -28.07 -5.31 -5.23
CA PRO A 143 -27.32 -4.08 -5.41
C PRO A 143 -26.52 -3.68 -4.17
N GLU A 144 -25.25 -3.31 -4.36
CA GLU A 144 -24.38 -2.82 -3.30
C GLU A 144 -24.41 -1.29 -3.26
N LEU A 145 -24.94 -0.71 -2.17
CA LEU A 145 -25.01 0.74 -1.97
C LEU A 145 -23.94 1.21 -0.99
N HIS A 146 -23.10 2.15 -1.42
CA HIS A 146 -22.10 2.81 -0.60
C HIS A 146 -22.37 4.32 -0.53
N GLU A 147 -22.49 4.84 0.68
CA GLU A 147 -22.74 6.26 0.92
C GLU A 147 -21.54 6.92 1.64
N PHE A 148 -21.16 8.11 1.18
CA PHE A 148 -20.05 8.88 1.71
C PHE A 148 -20.53 10.30 2.03
N SER A 149 -20.37 10.71 3.30
CA SER A 149 -20.66 12.06 3.75
C SER A 149 -19.81 12.37 4.97
N PHE A 150 -18.91 13.35 4.82
CA PHE A 150 -17.92 13.69 5.85
C PHE A 150 -17.98 15.18 6.16
N VAL A 151 -18.10 15.54 7.44
CA VAL A 151 -18.24 16.94 7.88
C VAL A 151 -16.89 17.50 8.35
N GLY A 152 -16.04 16.69 8.96
CA GLY A 152 -14.68 17.09 9.38
C GLY A 152 -13.67 17.21 8.23
N GLY A 153 -14.07 16.86 7.01
CA GLY A 153 -13.34 17.14 5.79
C GLY A 153 -11.95 16.50 5.74
N ILE A 154 -10.94 17.29 5.35
CA ILE A 154 -9.56 16.79 5.24
C ILE A 154 -8.92 16.41 6.58
N GLY A 155 -9.51 16.83 7.71
CA GLY A 155 -9.09 16.37 9.03
C GLY A 155 -9.38 14.88 9.22
N GLU A 156 -10.65 14.49 9.03
CA GLU A 156 -11.07 13.08 9.04
C GLU A 156 -10.36 12.27 7.95
N PHE A 157 -10.10 12.87 6.79
CA PHE A 157 -9.35 12.19 5.73
C PHE A 157 -7.91 11.87 6.15
N THR A 158 -7.27 12.79 6.88
CA THR A 158 -5.92 12.58 7.41
C THR A 158 -5.90 11.46 8.43
N GLU A 159 -6.94 11.32 9.25
CA GLU A 159 -7.08 10.20 10.18
C GLU A 159 -7.31 8.88 9.45
N PHE A 160 -8.21 8.87 8.46
CA PHE A 160 -8.52 7.71 7.63
C PHE A 160 -7.30 7.17 6.88
N LEU A 161 -6.43 8.05 6.37
CA LEU A 161 -5.26 7.67 5.58
C LEU A 161 -4.07 7.17 6.40
N ALA A 162 -4.06 7.45 7.70
CA ALA A 162 -2.87 7.27 8.49
C ALA A 162 -2.76 5.83 9.02
N PRO A 163 -1.64 5.14 8.72
CA PRO A 163 -1.53 3.69 8.93
C PRO A 163 -1.20 3.30 10.38
N ASP A 164 -0.95 4.27 11.24
CA ASP A 164 -0.36 4.10 12.56
C ASP A 164 -1.08 4.90 13.66
N ALA A 165 -0.78 4.53 14.91
CA ALA A 165 -1.30 5.23 16.08
C ALA A 165 -0.83 6.69 16.09
N ALA A 166 -1.74 7.61 16.43
CA ALA A 166 -1.48 9.04 16.44
C ALA A 166 -0.49 9.42 17.55
N LEU A 167 0.60 10.10 17.16
CA LEU A 167 1.50 10.78 18.10
C LEU A 167 0.99 12.20 18.39
N THR A 168 0.44 12.86 17.38
CA THR A 168 -0.26 14.14 17.52
C THR A 168 -1.70 14.03 17.09
N SER A 169 -2.55 14.92 17.61
CA SER A 169 -3.84 15.17 16.96
C SER A 169 -3.61 15.75 15.56
N VAL A 170 -4.66 15.77 14.74
CA VAL A 170 -4.58 16.46 13.44
C VAL A 170 -4.38 17.96 13.65
N TRP A 171 -3.33 18.50 13.04
CA TRP A 171 -3.07 19.93 12.96
C TRP A 171 -3.64 20.46 11.66
N ARG A 172 -4.36 21.58 11.75
CA ARG A 172 -4.95 22.28 10.61
C ARG A 172 -4.12 23.54 10.34
N LEU A 173 -3.55 23.63 9.14
CA LEU A 173 -2.82 24.79 8.67
C LEU A 173 -3.64 25.40 7.54
N THR A 174 -4.26 26.54 7.80
CA THR A 174 -5.17 27.19 6.85
C THR A 174 -4.79 28.66 6.72
N GLY A 175 -4.85 29.19 5.51
CA GLY A 175 -4.60 30.60 5.26
C GLY A 175 -4.69 30.97 3.79
N ASP A 176 -4.73 32.27 3.53
CA ASP A 176 -4.83 32.84 2.20
C ASP A 176 -3.55 33.61 1.86
N GLY A 177 -3.20 33.63 0.58
CA GLY A 177 -2.17 34.51 0.05
C GLY A 177 -2.51 34.97 -1.35
N THR A 178 -1.95 36.12 -1.74
CA THR A 178 -2.11 36.66 -3.08
C THR A 178 -0.80 36.64 -3.85
N PHE A 179 -0.90 36.58 -5.17
CA PHE A 179 0.22 36.72 -6.08
C PHE A 179 -0.22 37.42 -7.36
N THR A 180 0.72 38.10 -8.01
CA THR A 180 0.47 38.75 -9.30
C THR A 180 0.97 37.86 -10.42
N GLU A 181 0.15 37.71 -11.46
CA GLU A 181 0.51 37.02 -12.69
C GLU A 181 0.30 37.96 -13.88
N THR A 182 1.27 38.01 -14.78
CA THR A 182 1.13 38.75 -16.03
C THR A 182 0.42 37.85 -17.04
N VAL A 183 -0.85 38.18 -17.33
CA VAL A 183 -1.65 37.44 -18.32
C VAL A 183 -1.98 38.34 -19.51
N PRO A 184 -2.00 37.79 -20.74
CA PRO A 184 -2.45 38.55 -21.88
C PRO A 184 -3.99 38.65 -21.86
N VAL A 185 -4.50 39.87 -21.86
CA VAL A 185 -5.93 40.18 -21.87
C VAL A 185 -6.25 40.89 -23.19
N LEU A 186 -7.41 40.61 -23.76
CA LEU A 186 -7.92 41.33 -24.93
C LEU A 186 -8.40 42.72 -24.52
N ASP A 187 -7.90 43.77 -25.16
CA ASP A 187 -8.47 45.10 -25.05
C ASP A 187 -9.81 45.20 -25.81
N ASP A 188 -10.53 46.32 -25.63
CA ASP A 188 -11.81 46.59 -26.30
C ASP A 188 -11.69 46.62 -27.84
N ALA A 189 -10.47 46.71 -28.38
CA ALA A 189 -10.16 46.69 -29.80
C ALA A 189 -9.70 45.31 -30.30
N GLY A 190 -9.61 44.30 -29.43
CA GLY A 190 -9.21 42.93 -29.76
C GLY A 190 -7.70 42.69 -29.84
N HIS A 191 -6.86 43.58 -29.31
CA HIS A 191 -5.42 43.36 -29.18
C HIS A 191 -5.06 42.68 -27.85
N MET A 192 -4.04 41.82 -27.86
CA MET A 192 -3.52 41.18 -26.66
C MET A 192 -2.59 42.14 -25.91
N VAL A 193 -3.01 42.60 -24.74
CA VAL A 193 -2.24 43.47 -23.84
C VAL A 193 -1.87 42.69 -22.58
N SER A 194 -0.58 42.62 -22.27
CA SER A 194 -0.09 42.06 -21.01
C SER A 194 -0.59 42.88 -19.83
N THR A 195 -1.43 42.29 -19.00
CA THR A 195 -2.02 42.93 -17.82
C THR A 195 -1.59 42.17 -16.57
N GLU A 196 -1.19 42.91 -15.54
CA GLU A 196 -0.98 42.32 -14.22
C GLU A 196 -2.31 42.02 -13.56
N VAL A 197 -2.54 40.76 -13.25
CA VAL A 197 -3.75 40.29 -12.58
C VAL A 197 -3.37 39.72 -11.22
N GLU A 198 -3.96 40.26 -10.17
CA GLU A 198 -3.84 39.71 -8.83
C GLU A 198 -4.75 38.48 -8.69
N ARG A 199 -4.17 37.40 -8.16
CA ARG A 199 -4.83 36.11 -7.92
C ARG A 199 -4.71 35.75 -6.44
N SER A 200 -5.79 35.20 -5.88
CA SER A 200 -5.79 34.63 -4.53
C SER A 200 -5.61 33.13 -4.55
N CYS A 201 -4.86 32.60 -3.60
CA CYS A 201 -4.71 31.18 -3.32
C CYS A 201 -5.08 30.91 -1.86
N HIS A 202 -6.07 30.04 -1.66
CA HIS A 202 -6.44 29.52 -0.36
C HIS A 202 -5.72 28.19 -0.12
N VAL A 203 -5.02 28.08 1.01
CA VAL A 203 -4.28 26.89 1.42
C VAL A 203 -4.99 26.26 2.60
N ASP A 204 -5.28 24.97 2.51
CA ASP A 204 -5.87 24.21 3.60
C ASP A 204 -5.21 22.83 3.69
N ILE A 205 -4.48 22.61 4.79
CA ILE A 205 -3.66 21.43 5.03
C ILE A 205 -4.06 20.80 6.36
N ALA A 206 -4.22 19.49 6.37
CA ALA A 206 -4.35 18.68 7.58
C ALA A 206 -3.15 17.74 7.67
N LEU A 207 -2.53 17.64 8.84
CA LEU A 207 -1.41 16.75 9.06
C LEU A 207 -1.37 16.19 10.48
N ARG A 208 -0.81 15.00 10.65
CA ARG A 208 -0.45 14.43 11.95
C ARG A 208 0.84 13.62 11.84
N TRP A 209 1.58 13.53 12.94
CA TRP A 209 2.61 12.51 13.09
C TRP A 209 2.03 11.29 13.81
N GLY A 210 2.45 10.11 13.41
CA GLY A 210 2.18 8.85 14.09
C GLY A 210 3.46 8.17 14.59
N THR A 211 3.29 7.01 15.23
CA THR A 211 4.39 6.24 15.83
C THR A 211 5.19 5.43 14.81
N GLY A 212 4.64 5.17 13.64
CA GLY A 212 5.24 4.42 12.54
C GLY A 212 6.28 5.20 11.75
N TYR A 213 6.69 4.60 10.63
CA TYR A 213 7.80 5.07 9.80
C TYR A 213 7.34 5.61 8.44
N ASP A 214 6.20 5.14 7.96
CA ASP A 214 5.71 5.48 6.62
C ASP A 214 5.27 6.94 6.55
N THR A 215 5.61 7.58 5.43
CA THR A 215 5.16 8.93 5.10
C THR A 215 4.00 8.81 4.13
N VAL A 216 2.81 9.27 4.52
CA VAL A 216 1.62 9.28 3.66
C VAL A 216 1.27 10.72 3.32
N GLN A 217 1.44 11.09 2.05
CA GLN A 217 1.10 12.43 1.58
C GLN A 217 0.14 12.38 0.41
N LYS A 218 -0.99 13.08 0.53
CA LYS A 218 -1.95 13.30 -0.56
C LYS A 218 -2.08 14.78 -0.83
N SER A 219 -2.10 15.17 -2.10
CA SER A 219 -2.16 16.59 -2.48
C SER A 219 -3.20 16.84 -3.56
N PHE A 220 -3.85 18.00 -3.46
CA PHE A 220 -5.00 18.39 -4.28
C PHE A 220 -4.97 19.87 -4.67
N VAL A 221 -5.38 20.15 -5.90
CA VAL A 221 -5.60 21.51 -6.42
C VAL A 221 -7.02 21.59 -6.94
N ASN A 222 -7.87 22.43 -6.37
CA ASN A 222 -9.30 22.53 -6.74
C ASN A 222 -9.98 21.14 -6.81
N ILE A 223 -9.76 20.28 -5.80
CA ILE A 223 -10.28 18.90 -5.67
C ILE A 223 -9.63 17.88 -6.64
N ILE A 224 -8.76 18.32 -7.55
CA ILE A 224 -8.02 17.43 -8.45
C ILE A 224 -6.78 16.90 -7.74
N ALA A 225 -6.63 15.57 -7.72
CA ALA A 225 -5.45 14.91 -7.16
C ALA A 225 -4.20 15.23 -7.98
N THR A 226 -3.12 15.57 -7.29
CA THR A 226 -1.78 15.79 -7.88
C THR A 226 -0.83 14.70 -7.38
N PRO A 227 -0.93 13.45 -7.86
CA PRO A 227 -0.15 12.32 -7.35
C PRO A 227 1.36 12.49 -7.55
N LYS A 228 1.78 13.29 -8.53
CA LYS A 228 3.20 13.61 -8.79
C LYS A 228 3.65 14.92 -8.11
N GLY A 229 2.78 15.53 -7.30
CA GLY A 229 3.08 16.72 -6.51
C GLY A 229 3.01 18.02 -7.32
N GLY A 230 3.99 18.89 -7.16
CA GLY A 230 4.04 20.20 -7.81
C GLY A 230 4.50 21.32 -6.88
N THR A 231 4.26 22.56 -7.30
CA THR A 231 4.75 23.76 -6.61
C THR A 231 4.21 23.92 -5.18
N HIS A 232 2.94 23.56 -4.94
CA HIS A 232 2.31 23.55 -3.62
C HIS A 232 2.96 22.53 -2.67
N VAL A 233 3.23 21.31 -3.14
CA VAL A 233 3.92 20.28 -2.34
C VAL A 233 5.34 20.72 -1.99
N ALA A 234 6.08 21.25 -2.98
CA ALA A 234 7.43 21.76 -2.74
C ALA A 234 7.44 22.90 -1.71
N GLY A 235 6.44 23.80 -1.76
CA GLY A 235 6.30 24.90 -0.79
C GLY A 235 6.04 24.39 0.64
N PHE A 236 5.17 23.38 0.78
CA PHE A 236 4.90 22.72 2.06
C PHE A 236 6.15 22.04 2.62
N GLU A 237 6.82 21.20 1.84
CA GLU A 237 8.01 20.46 2.28
C GLU A 237 9.16 21.40 2.65
N GLN A 238 9.35 22.48 1.90
CA GLN A 238 10.36 23.49 2.20
C GLN A 238 10.06 24.19 3.53
N ALA A 239 8.81 24.57 3.78
CA ALA A 239 8.42 25.25 5.00
C ALA A 239 8.50 24.35 6.23
N ILE A 240 7.95 23.13 6.15
CA ILE A 240 7.93 22.20 7.29
C ILE A 240 9.36 21.83 7.72
N VAL A 241 10.26 21.58 6.76
CA VAL A 241 11.67 21.29 7.03
C VAL A 241 12.37 22.50 7.66
N LYS A 242 12.13 23.71 7.13
CA LYS A 242 12.74 24.94 7.64
C LYS A 242 12.31 25.23 9.09
N VAL A 243 11.01 25.20 9.37
CA VAL A 243 10.48 25.51 10.71
C VAL A 243 10.92 24.46 11.72
N LEU A 244 10.77 23.17 11.41
CA LEU A 244 11.09 22.11 12.36
C LEU A 244 12.59 22.03 12.67
N ARG A 245 13.47 22.30 11.69
CA ARG A 245 14.91 22.45 11.96
C ARG A 245 15.18 23.58 12.95
N ALA A 246 14.60 24.76 12.70
CA ALA A 246 14.77 25.90 13.59
C ALA A 246 14.25 25.60 15.02
N GLU A 247 13.13 24.90 15.15
CA GLU A 247 12.58 24.51 16.45
C GLU A 247 13.42 23.44 17.18
N VAL A 248 13.99 22.48 16.45
CA VAL A 248 14.94 21.53 17.03
C VAL A 248 16.23 22.23 17.48
N ASP A 249 16.77 23.15 16.68
CA ASP A 249 17.98 23.91 17.02
C ASP A 249 17.79 24.76 18.28
N LYS A 250 16.64 25.45 18.39
CA LYS A 250 16.24 26.19 19.61
C LYS A 250 16.17 25.29 20.85
N ASN A 251 15.78 24.02 20.66
CA ASN A 251 15.62 23.03 21.73
C ASN A 251 16.79 22.04 21.83
N SER A 252 17.91 22.29 21.16
CA SER A 252 19.02 21.34 20.95
C SER A 252 19.58 20.73 22.24
N ARG A 253 19.70 21.53 23.30
CA ARG A 253 20.17 21.06 24.63
C ARG A 253 19.19 20.08 25.27
N ARG A 254 17.89 20.37 25.21
CA ARG A 254 16.83 19.52 25.79
C ARG A 254 16.71 18.20 25.03
N LEU A 255 16.74 18.28 23.71
CA LEU A 255 16.60 17.14 22.80
C LEU A 255 17.90 16.32 22.66
N LYS A 256 19.01 16.80 23.23
CA LYS A 256 20.33 16.16 23.17
C LYS A 256 20.74 15.88 21.72
N VAL A 257 20.61 16.88 20.85
CA VAL A 257 20.89 16.77 19.40
C VAL A 257 22.39 16.58 19.13
N GLY A 258 23.25 17.22 19.92
CA GLY A 258 24.70 17.18 19.69
C GLY A 258 25.10 17.96 18.44
N ASN A 259 26.00 17.40 17.64
CA ASN A 259 26.48 17.98 16.37
C ASN A 259 25.78 17.38 15.13
N ASP A 260 24.76 16.54 15.36
CA ASP A 260 24.06 15.81 14.31
C ASP A 260 23.11 16.72 13.54
N LYS A 261 22.98 16.48 12.23
CA LYS A 261 22.13 17.28 11.34
C LYS A 261 20.87 16.51 10.95
N LEU A 262 19.74 17.20 11.05
CA LEU A 262 18.44 16.73 10.59
C LEU A 262 18.32 16.73 9.06
N GLU A 263 17.90 15.61 8.50
CA GLU A 263 17.53 15.46 7.09
C GLU A 263 16.00 15.58 6.92
N LYS A 264 15.55 15.80 5.68
CA LYS A 264 14.13 15.90 5.34
C LYS A 264 13.37 14.64 5.78
N ASP A 265 13.95 13.48 5.53
CA ASP A 265 13.33 12.19 5.84
C ASP A 265 13.12 11.99 7.34
N ASP A 266 14.01 12.48 8.19
CA ASP A 266 13.87 12.41 9.66
C ASP A 266 12.60 13.17 10.11
N ILE A 267 12.27 14.25 9.42
CA ILE A 267 11.13 15.13 9.71
C ILE A 267 9.81 14.52 9.20
N LEU A 268 9.84 13.91 8.02
CA LEU A 268 8.65 13.33 7.38
C LEU A 268 8.31 11.92 7.86
N THR A 269 9.20 11.25 8.59
CA THR A 269 8.98 9.89 9.09
C THR A 269 7.73 9.85 9.99
N GLY A 270 6.77 8.98 9.64
CA GLY A 270 5.48 8.87 10.33
C GLY A 270 4.52 10.04 10.10
N LEU A 271 4.80 10.94 9.15
CA LEU A 271 3.88 12.03 8.78
C LEU A 271 2.76 11.50 7.88
N THR A 272 1.52 11.75 8.27
CA THR A 272 0.37 11.68 7.35
C THR A 272 -0.15 13.09 7.09
N ALA A 273 -0.25 13.49 5.82
CA ALA A 273 -0.68 14.84 5.43
C ALA A 273 -1.59 14.85 4.19
N VAL A 274 -2.66 15.64 4.28
CA VAL A 274 -3.56 15.98 3.18
C VAL A 274 -3.42 17.47 2.89
N LEU A 275 -2.93 17.79 1.69
CA LEU A 275 -2.69 19.17 1.26
C LEU A 275 -3.72 19.57 0.21
N THR A 276 -4.44 20.67 0.43
CA THR A 276 -5.35 21.22 -0.57
C THR A 276 -5.04 22.68 -0.83
N VAL A 277 -5.03 23.07 -2.09
CA VAL A 277 -4.99 24.48 -2.50
C VAL A 277 -6.15 24.79 -3.41
N ARG A 278 -6.74 25.98 -3.24
CA ARG A 278 -7.78 26.52 -4.12
C ARG A 278 -7.27 27.79 -4.76
N VAL A 279 -7.22 27.79 -6.09
CA VAL A 279 -6.67 28.91 -6.86
C VAL A 279 -7.46 29.06 -8.16
N ALA A 280 -7.63 30.28 -8.63
CA ALA A 280 -8.19 30.54 -9.95
C ALA A 280 -7.17 30.20 -11.04
N GLU A 281 -7.62 29.53 -12.11
CA GLU A 281 -6.80 29.21 -13.30
C GLU A 281 -5.44 28.52 -13.01
N PRO A 282 -5.39 27.41 -12.23
CA PRO A 282 -4.13 26.70 -12.00
C PRO A 282 -3.50 26.16 -13.29
N GLN A 283 -2.19 26.33 -13.43
CA GLN A 283 -1.40 25.81 -14.53
C GLN A 283 -0.81 24.45 -14.15
N PHE A 284 -1.07 23.42 -14.95
CA PHE A 284 -0.53 22.08 -14.76
C PHE A 284 0.47 21.75 -15.88
N GLU A 285 1.47 20.90 -15.60
CA GLU A 285 2.49 20.51 -16.58
C GLU A 285 1.92 19.62 -17.72
N GLY A 286 0.69 19.12 -17.59
CA GLY A 286 0.02 18.33 -18.62
C GLY A 286 -1.49 18.15 -18.40
N GLN A 287 -2.16 17.54 -19.38
CA GLN A 287 -3.62 17.35 -19.39
C GLN A 287 -4.15 16.47 -18.25
N THR A 288 -3.36 15.48 -17.82
CA THR A 288 -3.69 14.58 -16.72
C THR A 288 -3.69 15.28 -15.36
N LYS A 289 -3.17 16.52 -15.29
CA LYS A 289 -3.16 17.39 -14.10
C LYS A 289 -2.49 16.76 -12.88
N GLU A 290 -1.46 15.95 -13.13
CA GLU A 290 -0.77 15.22 -12.07
C GLU A 290 0.24 16.07 -11.30
N VAL A 291 0.72 17.17 -11.91
CA VAL A 291 1.72 18.09 -11.35
C VAL A 291 1.24 19.54 -11.49
N LEU A 292 1.19 20.28 -10.38
CA LEU A 292 0.94 21.72 -10.39
C LEU A 292 2.21 22.47 -10.79
N GLY A 293 2.09 23.30 -11.84
CA GLY A 293 3.19 24.09 -12.41
C GLY A 293 3.19 25.58 -12.02
N THR A 294 2.11 26.13 -11.46
CA THR A 294 2.04 27.57 -11.12
C THR A 294 3.11 27.96 -10.08
N PRO A 295 4.17 28.72 -10.45
CA PRO A 295 5.35 28.90 -9.58
C PRO A 295 5.07 29.67 -8.28
N ALA A 296 4.22 30.70 -8.35
CA ALA A 296 3.92 31.58 -7.22
C ALA A 296 3.28 30.84 -6.02
N ILE A 297 2.57 29.74 -6.29
CA ILE A 297 1.89 28.93 -5.25
C ILE A 297 2.90 28.34 -4.26
N ARG A 298 4.13 28.05 -4.70
CA ARG A 298 5.19 27.58 -3.81
C ARG A 298 5.41 28.52 -2.64
N GLN A 299 5.54 29.82 -2.92
CA GLN A 299 5.80 30.83 -1.90
C GLN A 299 4.58 31.04 -1.00
N VAL A 300 3.38 31.09 -1.56
CA VAL A 300 2.14 31.24 -0.79
C VAL A 300 1.98 30.10 0.22
N VAL A 301 2.10 28.84 -0.23
CA VAL A 301 2.00 27.68 0.65
C VAL A 301 3.11 27.69 1.70
N SER A 302 4.35 28.02 1.30
CA SER A 302 5.48 28.08 2.23
C SER A 302 5.23 29.08 3.36
N THR A 303 4.72 30.28 3.04
CA THR A 303 4.40 31.32 4.02
C THR A 303 3.26 30.90 4.97
N VAL A 304 2.16 30.33 4.45
CA VAL A 304 1.02 29.90 5.28
C VAL A 304 1.45 28.78 6.25
N VAL A 305 2.19 27.79 5.75
CA VAL A 305 2.69 26.66 6.56
C VAL A 305 3.66 27.15 7.62
N ALA A 306 4.61 28.02 7.25
CA ALA A 306 5.59 28.54 8.19
C ALA A 306 4.91 29.30 9.34
N LYS A 307 4.02 30.25 9.00
CA LYS A 307 3.25 31.03 9.97
C LYS A 307 2.46 30.13 10.92
N SER A 308 1.69 29.18 10.37
CA SER A 308 0.81 28.32 11.16
C SER A 308 1.60 27.40 12.12
N LEU A 309 2.74 26.87 11.67
CA LEU A 309 3.62 26.06 12.52
C LEU A 309 4.31 26.91 13.58
N GLU A 310 4.83 28.09 13.24
CA GLU A 310 5.43 29.01 14.20
C GLU A 310 4.43 29.41 15.29
N GLU A 311 3.17 29.69 14.94
CA GLU A 311 2.08 29.93 15.89
C GLU A 311 1.82 28.70 16.79
N LYS A 312 1.85 27.49 16.22
CA LYS A 312 1.67 26.23 16.96
C LYS A 312 2.77 26.00 17.99
N PHE A 313 4.04 26.20 17.61
CA PHE A 313 5.19 26.04 18.50
C PHE A 313 5.31 27.17 19.53
N ALA A 314 4.84 28.38 19.21
CA ALA A 314 4.78 29.51 20.14
C ALA A 314 3.58 29.43 21.11
N SER A 315 2.61 28.54 20.86
CA SER A 315 1.39 28.42 21.66
C SER A 315 1.69 28.16 23.14
N THR A 316 0.98 28.88 24.01
CA THR A 316 1.09 28.70 25.46
C THR A 316 0.20 27.58 26.01
N LYS A 317 -0.71 27.04 25.18
CA LYS A 317 -1.65 25.97 25.57
C LYS A 317 -0.89 24.69 25.94
N ARG A 318 -1.35 24.03 27.00
CA ARG A 318 -0.71 22.82 27.54
C ARG A 318 -0.62 21.70 26.51
N ASP A 319 -1.71 21.45 25.79
CA ASP A 319 -1.78 20.36 24.81
C ASP A 319 -0.88 20.63 23.60
N ASP A 320 -0.85 21.86 23.11
CA ASP A 320 0.02 22.27 22.01
C ASP A 320 1.50 22.09 22.38
N LYS A 321 1.89 22.48 23.60
CA LYS A 321 3.26 22.29 24.11
C LYS A 321 3.63 20.82 24.23
N ALA A 322 2.72 19.99 24.76
CA ALA A 322 2.94 18.55 24.90
C ALA A 322 3.13 17.89 23.53
N GLN A 323 2.22 18.15 22.57
CA GLN A 323 2.33 17.59 21.22
C GLN A 323 3.57 18.10 20.48
N SER A 324 3.89 19.39 20.60
CA SER A 324 5.10 19.97 20.00
C SER A 324 6.36 19.31 20.53
N ALA A 325 6.44 19.07 21.84
CA ALA A 325 7.57 18.36 22.45
C ALA A 325 7.70 16.92 21.93
N LEU A 326 6.58 16.19 21.84
CA LEU A 326 6.54 14.81 21.32
C LEU A 326 7.01 14.72 19.87
N VAL A 327 6.57 15.63 19.00
CA VAL A 327 7.00 15.65 17.59
C VAL A 327 8.50 15.89 17.49
N LEU A 328 9.03 16.87 18.20
CA LEU A 328 10.47 17.17 18.18
C LEU A 328 11.30 15.99 18.72
N GLU A 329 10.80 15.30 19.75
CA GLU A 329 11.45 14.10 20.31
C GLU A 329 11.44 12.94 19.32
N LYS A 330 10.31 12.68 18.64
CA LYS A 330 10.25 11.67 17.55
C LYS A 330 11.25 11.99 16.45
N ILE A 331 11.23 13.22 15.93
CA ILE A 331 12.11 13.64 14.83
C ILE A 331 13.59 13.45 15.19
N VAL A 332 13.99 13.81 16.42
CA VAL A 332 15.37 13.62 16.89
C VAL A 332 15.70 12.14 17.13
N ALA A 333 14.74 11.33 17.57
CA ALA A 333 14.92 9.88 17.70
C ALA A 333 15.16 9.22 16.33
N GLU A 334 14.39 9.60 15.30
CA GLU A 334 14.55 9.10 13.93
C GLU A 334 15.91 9.52 13.34
N MET A 335 16.32 10.77 13.54
CA MET A 335 17.65 11.26 13.15
C MET A 335 18.76 10.41 13.78
N LYS A 336 18.68 10.13 15.09
CA LYS A 336 19.67 9.31 15.80
C LYS A 336 19.67 7.87 15.29
N SER A 337 18.48 7.31 15.02
CA SER A 337 18.32 5.98 14.43
C SER A 337 19.02 5.90 13.06
N ARG A 338 18.79 6.88 12.18
CA ARG A 338 19.46 6.96 10.87
C ARG A 338 20.98 7.07 10.99
N ILE A 339 21.49 7.94 11.87
CA ILE A 339 22.92 8.14 12.07
C ILE A 339 23.56 6.87 12.64
N SER A 340 22.92 6.25 13.62
CA SER A 340 23.35 4.96 14.18
C SER A 340 23.37 3.87 13.11
N ALA A 341 22.32 3.75 12.31
CA ALA A 341 22.24 2.79 11.22
C ALA A 341 23.33 3.04 10.16
N ARG A 342 23.64 4.30 9.83
CA ARG A 342 24.73 4.66 8.92
C ARG A 342 26.09 4.33 9.51
N ALA A 343 26.34 4.69 10.76
CA ALA A 343 27.58 4.38 11.47
C ALA A 343 27.79 2.86 11.62
N HIS A 344 26.71 2.11 11.87
CA HIS A 344 26.72 0.65 11.86
C HIS A 344 26.95 0.08 10.48
N LYS A 345 26.30 0.57 9.42
CA LYS A 345 26.56 0.16 8.04
C LYS A 345 27.99 0.46 7.63
N GLU A 346 28.55 1.58 8.08
CA GLU A 346 29.94 1.94 7.81
C GLU A 346 30.92 1.10 8.63
N THR A 347 30.60 0.81 9.89
CA THR A 347 31.39 -0.12 10.71
C THR A 347 31.30 -1.53 10.17
N GLN A 348 30.15 -1.98 9.69
CA GLN A 348 29.97 -3.24 8.99
C GLN A 348 30.68 -3.23 7.64
N ARG A 349 30.70 -2.12 6.89
CA ARG A 349 31.48 -2.01 5.65
C ARG A 349 32.98 -2.02 5.93
N ARG A 350 33.44 -1.34 6.97
CA ARG A 350 34.85 -1.33 7.40
C ARG A 350 35.25 -2.69 7.96
N LYS A 351 34.37 -3.34 8.72
CA LYS A 351 34.51 -4.74 9.13
C LYS A 351 34.55 -5.63 7.90
N ASN A 352 33.57 -5.62 7.00
CA ASN A 352 33.59 -6.36 5.73
C ASN A 352 34.75 -6.00 4.79
N ALA A 353 35.37 -4.83 4.90
CA ALA A 353 36.55 -4.42 4.13
C ALA A 353 37.87 -4.87 4.78
N LEU A 354 37.91 -5.06 6.11
CA LEU A 354 39.01 -5.73 6.84
C LEU A 354 38.78 -7.26 6.97
N GLU A 355 37.53 -7.70 6.92
CA GLU A 355 36.94 -9.04 7.04
C GLU A 355 36.23 -9.37 5.72
N SER A 356 36.85 -9.05 4.59
CA SER A 356 36.41 -9.69 3.35
C SER A 356 36.60 -11.19 3.57
N SER A 357 35.48 -11.91 3.69
CA SER A 357 35.35 -13.36 3.69
C SER A 357 35.38 -14.12 5.04
N THR A 358 34.50 -13.80 5.98
CA THR A 358 33.92 -14.88 6.79
C THR A 358 32.41 -14.70 6.95
N LEU A 359 31.66 -15.38 6.07
CA LEU A 359 30.30 -15.81 6.39
C LEU A 359 30.31 -16.50 7.76
N PRO A 360 29.20 -16.47 8.53
CA PRO A 360 29.16 -17.14 9.82
C PRO A 360 29.69 -18.57 9.70
N ALA A 361 30.63 -18.99 10.56
CA ALA A 361 31.28 -20.30 10.44
C ALA A 361 30.29 -21.50 10.47
N LYS A 362 29.08 -21.25 10.97
CA LYS A 362 27.98 -22.22 11.00
C LYS A 362 27.20 -22.34 9.68
N LEU A 363 27.37 -21.40 8.74
CA LEU A 363 26.76 -21.49 7.42
C LEU A 363 27.44 -22.62 6.63
N VAL A 364 26.63 -23.50 6.06
CA VAL A 364 27.06 -24.47 5.06
C VAL A 364 26.58 -23.96 3.70
N ASP A 365 27.46 -23.32 2.95
CA ASP A 365 27.06 -22.61 1.73
C ASP A 365 26.81 -23.53 0.53
N CYS A 366 26.15 -23.01 -0.51
CA CYS A 366 26.05 -23.64 -1.83
C CYS A 366 27.22 -23.22 -2.73
N ARG A 367 27.42 -23.92 -3.86
CA ARG A 367 28.52 -23.65 -4.80
C ARG A 367 28.16 -22.62 -5.87
N SER A 368 26.88 -22.56 -6.25
CA SER A 368 26.37 -21.65 -7.26
C SER A 368 26.06 -20.27 -6.68
N ASP A 369 26.42 -19.24 -7.43
CA ASP A 369 26.05 -17.84 -7.17
C ASP A 369 24.82 -17.40 -7.99
N GLU A 370 24.15 -18.33 -8.67
CA GLU A 370 22.96 -18.03 -9.47
C GLU A 370 21.76 -17.72 -8.55
N PHE A 371 21.46 -16.43 -8.41
CA PHE A 371 20.43 -15.93 -7.49
C PHE A 371 19.09 -16.64 -7.63
N GLU A 372 18.53 -16.79 -8.84
CA GLU A 372 17.18 -17.35 -8.99
C GLU A 372 17.07 -18.84 -8.63
N ARG A 373 18.20 -19.56 -8.69
CA ARG A 373 18.26 -20.99 -8.41
C ARG A 373 18.70 -21.30 -6.98
N SER A 374 19.41 -20.38 -6.33
CA SER A 374 19.97 -20.60 -5.00
C SER A 374 18.91 -20.53 -3.89
N GLU A 375 19.01 -21.46 -2.94
CA GLU A 375 18.06 -21.63 -1.85
C GLU A 375 18.80 -21.65 -0.52
N LEU A 376 18.32 -20.90 0.47
CA LEU A 376 18.81 -20.91 1.83
C LEU A 376 17.80 -21.61 2.74
N PHE A 377 18.17 -22.75 3.32
CA PHE A 377 17.40 -23.40 4.36
C PHE A 377 17.86 -22.91 5.73
N ILE A 378 16.95 -22.33 6.50
CA ILE A 378 17.16 -22.00 7.92
C ILE A 378 16.66 -23.18 8.74
N VAL A 379 17.57 -23.86 9.44
CA VAL A 379 17.32 -25.15 10.08
C VAL A 379 17.38 -25.03 11.59
N GLU A 380 16.43 -25.66 12.28
CA GLU A 380 16.38 -25.70 13.74
C GLU A 380 17.43 -26.66 14.33
N GLY A 381 18.48 -26.10 14.93
CA GLY A 381 19.49 -26.86 15.68
C GLY A 381 20.54 -27.62 14.85
N ASP A 382 21.56 -28.10 15.54
CA ASP A 382 22.70 -28.82 14.93
C ASP A 382 22.31 -30.27 14.53
N SER A 383 21.24 -30.83 15.11
CA SER A 383 20.75 -32.17 14.80
C SER A 383 20.12 -32.25 13.40
N ALA A 384 19.19 -31.35 13.08
CA ALA A 384 18.58 -31.29 11.75
C ALA A 384 19.61 -30.82 10.69
N LEU A 385 20.59 -30.00 11.07
CA LEU A 385 21.70 -29.63 10.18
C LEU A 385 22.50 -30.85 9.70
N GLY A 386 22.78 -31.81 10.60
CA GLY A 386 23.56 -33.01 10.27
C GLY A 386 22.92 -33.81 9.13
N THR A 387 21.62 -34.11 9.26
CA THR A 387 20.82 -34.81 8.24
C THR A 387 20.67 -33.96 6.97
N ALA A 388 20.30 -32.68 7.10
CA ALA A 388 20.10 -31.78 5.97
C ALA A 388 21.38 -31.59 5.14
N LYS A 389 22.55 -31.59 5.78
CA LYS A 389 23.83 -31.44 5.08
C LYS A 389 24.12 -32.60 4.13
N LEU A 390 23.67 -33.81 4.47
CA LEU A 390 23.79 -35.00 3.64
C LEU A 390 22.68 -35.07 2.58
N ALA A 391 21.49 -34.56 2.90
CA ALA A 391 20.31 -34.58 2.03
C ALA A 391 20.31 -33.51 0.92
N ARG A 392 20.98 -32.38 1.15
CA ARG A 392 20.92 -31.23 0.24
C ARG A 392 21.62 -31.47 -1.10
N ASP A 393 21.14 -30.79 -2.13
CA ASP A 393 21.97 -30.52 -3.30
C ASP A 393 22.92 -29.34 -3.02
N SER A 394 24.19 -29.65 -2.76
CA SER A 394 25.21 -28.65 -2.43
C SER A 394 25.49 -27.64 -3.55
N GLU A 395 25.03 -27.90 -4.78
CA GLU A 395 25.21 -26.99 -5.89
C GLU A 395 24.42 -25.68 -5.66
N PHE A 396 23.17 -25.78 -5.20
CA PHE A 396 22.29 -24.61 -5.08
C PHE A 396 21.59 -24.45 -3.71
N GLN A 397 21.71 -25.41 -2.80
CA GLN A 397 21.07 -25.34 -1.47
C GLN A 397 22.09 -25.07 -0.37
N ALA A 398 21.99 -23.91 0.29
CA ALA A 398 22.73 -23.52 1.48
C ALA A 398 21.94 -23.83 2.75
N LEU A 399 22.65 -24.10 3.87
CA LEU A 399 22.05 -24.37 5.17
C LEU A 399 22.58 -23.40 6.24
N LEU A 400 21.68 -22.78 6.99
CA LEU A 400 22.00 -21.95 8.13
C LEU A 400 21.32 -22.52 9.40
N PRO A 401 22.08 -23.12 10.32
CA PRO A 401 21.53 -23.59 11.58
C PRO A 401 21.28 -22.41 12.53
N ILE A 402 20.14 -22.44 13.22
CA ILE A 402 19.82 -21.52 14.32
C ILE A 402 19.77 -22.29 15.63
N ARG A 403 20.22 -21.66 16.72
CA ARG A 403 20.23 -22.27 18.05
C ARG A 403 19.21 -21.63 18.97
N GLY A 404 18.29 -22.45 19.47
CA GLY A 404 17.25 -22.02 20.39
C GLY A 404 16.25 -21.05 19.74
N LYS A 405 15.48 -20.37 20.60
CA LYS A 405 14.45 -19.42 20.17
C LYS A 405 15.09 -18.09 19.79
N ILE A 406 14.72 -17.57 18.63
CA ILE A 406 15.18 -16.27 18.13
C ILE A 406 14.61 -15.14 19.00
N LEU A 407 15.35 -14.04 19.12
CA LEU A 407 14.88 -12.83 19.78
C LEU A 407 13.57 -12.35 19.14
N ASN A 408 12.55 -12.10 19.95
CA ASN A 408 11.33 -11.44 19.46
C ASN A 408 11.64 -9.97 19.14
N VAL A 409 11.88 -9.71 17.86
CA VAL A 409 12.24 -8.38 17.38
C VAL A 409 11.09 -7.38 17.35
N GLN A 410 9.86 -7.82 17.61
CA GLN A 410 8.74 -6.89 17.79
C GLN A 410 8.88 -6.11 19.10
N LYS A 411 9.36 -6.78 20.16
CA LYS A 411 9.59 -6.18 21.48
C LYS A 411 10.96 -5.51 21.63
N ALA A 412 11.93 -5.93 20.84
CA ALA A 412 13.32 -5.51 20.96
C ALA A 412 13.63 -4.27 20.09
N SER A 413 14.59 -3.46 20.54
CA SER A 413 15.08 -2.34 19.74
C SER A 413 15.94 -2.84 18.56
N VAL A 414 16.19 -1.97 17.59
CA VAL A 414 17.09 -2.27 16.46
C VAL A 414 18.50 -2.63 16.94
N ALA A 415 18.99 -1.95 17.99
CA ALA A 415 20.29 -2.21 18.57
C ALA A 415 20.37 -3.61 19.20
N ASP A 416 19.33 -4.01 19.95
CA ASP A 416 19.25 -5.33 20.57
C ASP A 416 19.20 -6.44 19.51
N MET A 417 18.42 -6.23 18.44
CA MET A 417 18.33 -7.16 17.32
C MET A 417 19.69 -7.35 16.64
N LEU A 418 20.42 -6.26 16.35
CA LEU A 418 21.74 -6.35 15.72
C LEU A 418 22.80 -6.94 16.65
N SER A 419 22.65 -6.79 17.96
CA SER A 419 23.54 -7.41 18.96
C SER A 419 23.29 -8.91 19.12
N ASN A 420 22.11 -9.40 18.71
CA ASN A 420 21.77 -10.81 18.78
C ASN A 420 22.49 -11.60 17.67
N ALA A 421 23.32 -12.56 18.07
CA ALA A 421 24.16 -13.32 17.15
C ALA A 421 23.36 -14.07 16.06
N GLU A 422 22.17 -14.59 16.39
CA GLU A 422 21.32 -15.32 15.45
C GLU A 422 20.71 -14.38 14.40
N CYS A 423 20.12 -13.27 14.85
CA CYS A 423 19.55 -12.25 13.94
C CYS A 423 20.63 -11.63 13.05
N ALA A 424 21.78 -11.30 13.62
CA ALA A 424 22.93 -10.76 12.89
C ALA A 424 23.45 -11.76 11.84
N SER A 425 23.52 -13.05 12.19
CA SER A 425 23.94 -14.11 11.25
C SER A 425 22.98 -14.23 10.07
N ILE A 426 21.67 -14.23 10.31
CA ILE A 426 20.66 -14.31 9.23
C ILE A 426 20.77 -13.11 8.29
N LEU A 427 20.89 -11.90 8.84
CA LEU A 427 21.07 -10.67 8.05
C LEU A 427 22.35 -10.70 7.21
N GLN A 428 23.46 -11.16 7.80
CA GLN A 428 24.74 -11.28 7.11
C GLN A 428 24.68 -12.30 5.97
N VAL A 429 24.07 -13.47 6.22
CA VAL A 429 23.96 -14.56 5.23
C VAL A 429 23.08 -14.15 4.05
N ILE A 430 21.99 -13.43 4.29
CA ILE A 430 21.13 -12.91 3.21
C ILE A 430 21.84 -11.82 2.41
N GLY A 431 22.65 -10.98 3.06
CA GLY A 431 23.56 -10.04 2.38
C GLY A 431 22.90 -8.79 1.80
N ALA A 432 21.59 -8.60 1.99
CA ALA A 432 20.81 -7.50 1.41
C ALA A 432 20.68 -6.26 2.31
N GLY A 433 21.24 -6.26 3.53
CA GLY A 433 21.00 -5.20 4.53
C GLY A 433 19.73 -5.44 5.36
N SER A 434 19.21 -4.38 6.00
CA SER A 434 18.00 -4.47 6.85
C SER A 434 17.19 -3.17 6.88
N GLY A 435 15.90 -3.29 7.18
CA GLY A 435 14.95 -2.19 7.31
C GLY A 435 14.94 -1.28 6.09
N ARG A 436 15.10 0.03 6.31
CA ARG A 436 15.15 1.04 5.24
C ARG A 436 16.34 0.89 4.28
N THR A 437 17.36 0.13 4.67
CA THR A 437 18.56 -0.09 3.83
C THR A 437 18.56 -1.42 3.10
N PHE A 438 17.48 -2.20 3.23
CA PHE A 438 17.35 -3.50 2.57
C PHE A 438 17.24 -3.31 1.06
N ASP A 439 18.12 -3.96 0.32
CA ASP A 439 18.16 -3.96 -1.14
C ASP A 439 18.05 -5.40 -1.65
N LEU A 440 16.88 -5.73 -2.21
CA LEU A 440 16.59 -7.07 -2.71
C LEU A 440 17.58 -7.51 -3.79
N THR A 441 18.16 -6.57 -4.56
CA THR A 441 19.10 -6.91 -5.64
C THR A 441 20.46 -7.41 -5.12
N GLN A 442 20.75 -7.16 -3.84
CA GLN A 442 21.96 -7.64 -3.16
C GLN A 442 21.74 -8.94 -2.38
N ALA A 443 20.51 -9.48 -2.38
CA ALA A 443 20.21 -10.73 -1.71
C ALA A 443 20.99 -11.89 -2.35
N ARG A 444 21.61 -12.74 -1.54
CA ARG A 444 22.45 -13.85 -2.02
C ARG A 444 21.65 -15.06 -2.51
N TYR A 445 20.44 -15.24 -1.99
CA TYR A 445 19.62 -16.42 -2.26
C TYR A 445 18.25 -16.04 -2.80
N GLY A 446 17.82 -16.69 -3.88
CA GLY A 446 16.53 -16.44 -4.52
C GLY A 446 15.35 -16.94 -3.71
N LYS A 447 15.55 -17.95 -2.86
CA LYS A 447 14.55 -18.44 -1.90
C LYS A 447 15.15 -18.60 -0.51
N VAL A 448 14.40 -18.17 0.50
CA VAL A 448 14.70 -18.43 1.91
C VAL A 448 13.62 -19.34 2.46
N ILE A 449 14.00 -20.54 2.89
CA ILE A 449 13.11 -21.63 3.30
C ILE A 449 13.31 -21.87 4.80
N ILE A 450 12.26 -21.69 5.59
CA ILE A 450 12.23 -22.00 7.02
C ILE A 450 11.94 -23.50 7.15
N MET A 451 12.87 -24.25 7.71
CA MET A 451 12.76 -25.68 7.95
C MET A 451 12.82 -25.94 9.47
N SER A 452 11.65 -25.82 10.10
CA SER A 452 11.43 -26.05 11.53
C SER A 452 10.70 -27.37 11.77
N ASP A 453 10.78 -27.90 12.98
CA ASP A 453 10.05 -29.12 13.34
C ASP A 453 8.52 -28.92 13.31
N ALA A 454 7.79 -30.02 13.12
CA ALA A 454 6.33 -30.06 13.09
C ALA A 454 5.73 -30.15 14.51
N ASP A 455 6.26 -29.32 15.41
CA ASP A 455 5.83 -29.24 16.81
C ASP A 455 5.58 -27.79 17.25
N VAL A 456 5.24 -27.62 18.53
CA VAL A 456 4.91 -26.31 19.11
C VAL A 456 6.11 -25.36 19.16
N ASP A 457 7.33 -25.88 19.29
CA ASP A 457 8.54 -25.07 19.36
C ASP A 457 8.97 -24.62 17.95
N GLY A 458 8.89 -25.50 16.96
CA GLY A 458 9.07 -25.17 15.55
C GLY A 458 8.05 -24.15 15.05
N ALA A 459 6.77 -24.27 15.45
CA ALA A 459 5.75 -23.26 15.16
C ALA A 459 6.09 -21.88 15.76
N HIS A 460 6.64 -21.86 16.98
CA HIS A 460 7.07 -20.64 17.63
C HIS A 460 8.29 -20.01 16.92
N ILE A 461 9.30 -20.81 16.58
CA ILE A 461 10.49 -20.37 15.83
C ILE A 461 10.09 -19.81 14.47
N ARG A 462 9.20 -20.51 13.74
CA ARG A 462 8.65 -20.03 12.48
C ARG A 462 7.99 -18.67 12.64
N THR A 463 7.20 -18.48 13.69
CA THR A 463 6.55 -17.18 13.97
C THR A 463 7.58 -16.08 14.24
N LEU A 464 8.64 -16.36 15.01
CA LEU A 464 9.73 -15.41 15.29
C LEU A 464 10.50 -15.02 14.02
N LEU A 465 10.82 -16.00 13.17
CA LEU A 465 11.49 -15.77 11.88
C LEU A 465 10.62 -14.95 10.92
N LEU A 466 9.32 -15.28 10.82
CA LEU A 466 8.39 -14.50 10.01
C LEU A 466 8.27 -13.06 10.50
N THR A 467 8.28 -12.85 11.83
CA THR A 467 8.31 -11.51 12.43
C THR A 467 9.58 -10.75 12.05
N LEU A 468 10.74 -11.41 12.09
CA LEU A 468 12.03 -10.83 11.67
C LEU A 468 11.99 -10.41 10.20
N PHE A 469 11.55 -11.31 9.31
CA PHE A 469 11.47 -11.02 7.87
C PHE A 469 10.46 -9.93 7.56
N PHE A 470 9.28 -9.96 8.19
CA PHE A 470 8.26 -8.95 8.01
C PHE A 470 8.75 -7.55 8.43
N LYS A 471 9.42 -7.45 9.60
CA LYS A 471 9.84 -6.16 10.15
C LYS A 471 11.09 -5.58 9.48
N TYR A 472 12.08 -6.41 9.15
CA TYR A 472 13.40 -5.94 8.71
C TYR A 472 13.78 -6.32 7.28
N MET A 473 13.04 -7.23 6.64
CA MET A 473 13.33 -7.71 5.28
C MET A 473 12.06 -7.78 4.44
N ARG A 474 11.13 -6.84 4.68
CA ARG A 474 9.80 -6.81 4.06
C ARG A 474 9.82 -6.97 2.54
N PRO A 475 10.73 -6.32 1.78
CA PRO A 475 10.79 -6.52 0.33
C PRO A 475 11.04 -7.98 -0.11
N LEU A 476 11.70 -8.80 0.73
CA LEU A 476 11.89 -10.23 0.47
C LEU A 476 10.58 -11.01 0.58
N VAL A 477 9.74 -10.64 1.57
CA VAL A 477 8.42 -11.24 1.79
C VAL A 477 7.44 -10.77 0.72
N ASP A 478 7.45 -9.49 0.36
CA ASP A 478 6.59 -8.91 -0.68
C ASP A 478 6.89 -9.53 -2.06
N ALA A 479 8.17 -9.79 -2.37
CA ALA A 479 8.57 -10.54 -3.56
C ALA A 479 8.19 -12.04 -3.50
N GLY A 480 7.66 -12.50 -2.37
CA GLY A 480 7.27 -13.89 -2.11
C GLY A 480 8.46 -14.83 -2.18
N ARG A 481 9.64 -14.41 -1.69
CA ARG A 481 10.87 -15.23 -1.68
C ARG A 481 11.09 -15.97 -0.36
N VAL A 482 10.18 -15.81 0.61
CA VAL A 482 10.19 -16.54 1.89
C VAL A 482 9.19 -17.69 1.84
N TYR A 483 9.63 -18.86 2.29
CA TYR A 483 8.88 -20.10 2.27
C TYR A 483 9.00 -20.82 3.61
N ALA A 484 8.03 -21.67 3.93
CA ALA A 484 8.13 -22.66 5.00
C ALA A 484 8.09 -24.06 4.37
N ALA A 485 9.04 -24.91 4.77
CA ALA A 485 9.06 -26.31 4.39
C ALA A 485 7.91 -27.06 5.09
N VAL A 486 7.35 -28.06 4.41
CA VAL A 486 6.31 -28.94 4.96
C VAL A 486 6.84 -30.37 4.95
N PRO A 487 7.48 -30.83 6.05
CA PRO A 487 7.91 -32.22 6.15
C PRO A 487 6.69 -33.16 6.31
N PRO A 488 6.81 -34.44 5.92
CA PRO A 488 5.74 -35.42 6.09
C PRO A 488 5.51 -35.76 7.57
N LEU A 489 4.26 -36.05 7.93
CA LEU A 489 3.89 -36.45 9.30
C LEU A 489 4.01 -37.97 9.51
N HIS A 490 3.71 -38.76 8.47
CA HIS A 490 3.69 -40.22 8.56
C HIS A 490 4.42 -40.88 7.40
N ARG A 491 5.03 -42.03 7.70
CA ARG A 491 5.62 -42.94 6.71
C ARG A 491 4.89 -44.29 6.75
N ILE A 492 4.31 -44.67 5.62
CA ILE A 492 3.60 -45.92 5.41
C ILE A 492 4.44 -46.80 4.49
N VAL A 493 4.69 -48.05 4.89
CA VAL A 493 5.36 -49.05 4.06
C VAL A 493 4.34 -50.09 3.64
N ALA A 494 3.86 -50.01 2.41
CA ALA A 494 2.95 -50.98 1.83
C ALA A 494 3.73 -52.22 1.38
N ILE A 495 3.31 -53.39 1.86
CA ILE A 495 3.95 -54.68 1.61
C ILE A 495 3.41 -55.24 0.29
N ASN A 496 4.31 -55.48 -0.65
CA ASN A 496 3.96 -56.11 -1.92
C ASN A 496 4.13 -57.64 -1.83
N PRO A 497 3.22 -58.43 -2.43
CA PRO A 497 3.37 -59.88 -2.44
C PRO A 497 4.54 -60.34 -3.33
N GLY A 498 5.31 -61.32 -2.86
CA GLY A 498 6.42 -61.93 -3.60
C GLY A 498 7.76 -61.22 -3.42
N SER A 499 8.57 -61.15 -4.49
CA SER A 499 9.92 -60.54 -4.50
C SER A 499 9.94 -59.07 -4.93
N LYS A 500 8.78 -58.43 -5.11
CA LYS A 500 8.69 -57.01 -5.46
C LYS A 500 9.07 -56.14 -4.26
N ALA A 501 9.78 -55.05 -4.50
CA ALA A 501 10.12 -54.09 -3.45
C ALA A 501 8.86 -53.51 -2.80
N ASN A 502 8.91 -53.30 -1.49
CA ASN A 502 7.84 -52.62 -0.76
C ASN A 502 7.75 -51.17 -1.22
N GLU A 503 6.54 -50.63 -1.22
CA GLU A 503 6.27 -49.26 -1.62
C GLU A 503 6.21 -48.36 -0.39
N VAL A 504 6.94 -47.25 -0.41
CA VAL A 504 6.97 -46.27 0.68
C VAL A 504 6.10 -45.08 0.27
N MET A 505 5.18 -44.71 1.14
CA MET A 505 4.28 -43.57 0.96
C MET A 505 4.41 -42.61 2.15
N TYR A 506 4.32 -41.32 1.87
CA TYR A 506 4.35 -40.27 2.88
C TYR A 506 3.00 -39.54 2.89
N THR A 507 2.54 -39.17 4.07
CA THR A 507 1.31 -38.36 4.22
C THR A 507 1.58 -37.16 5.12
N TYR A 508 0.87 -36.06 4.87
CA TYR A 508 1.10 -34.75 5.47
C TYR A 508 -0.02 -34.30 6.40
N SER A 509 -1.08 -35.11 6.53
CA SER A 509 -2.16 -34.93 7.49
C SER A 509 -2.72 -36.25 8.01
N GLU A 510 -3.43 -36.22 9.14
CA GLU A 510 -4.17 -37.37 9.67
C GLU A 510 -5.29 -37.82 8.69
N ALA A 511 -5.90 -36.88 7.97
CA ALA A 511 -6.93 -37.18 6.97
C ALA A 511 -6.34 -37.94 5.77
N GLU A 512 -5.18 -37.50 5.27
CA GLU A 512 -4.45 -38.20 4.21
C GLU A 512 -4.00 -39.60 4.65
N LEU A 513 -3.57 -39.75 5.91
CA LEU A 513 -3.22 -41.05 6.48
C LEU A 513 -4.40 -42.02 6.38
N HIS A 514 -5.55 -41.65 6.93
CA HIS A 514 -6.74 -42.51 6.90
C HIS A 514 -7.19 -42.84 5.48
N ALA A 515 -7.21 -41.85 4.57
CA ALA A 515 -7.57 -42.07 3.18
C ALA A 515 -6.61 -43.04 2.48
N THR A 516 -5.31 -42.93 2.75
CA THR A 516 -4.27 -43.81 2.19
C THR A 516 -4.43 -45.24 2.72
N LEU A 517 -4.66 -45.41 4.02
CA LEU A 517 -4.89 -46.71 4.63
C LEU A 517 -6.17 -47.38 4.10
N ASP A 518 -7.25 -46.63 3.91
CA ASP A 518 -8.48 -47.16 3.32
C ASP A 518 -8.31 -47.56 1.85
N SER A 519 -7.50 -46.82 1.09
CA SER A 519 -7.13 -47.19 -0.28
C SER A 519 -6.34 -48.50 -0.32
N LEU A 520 -5.35 -48.67 0.58
CA LEU A 520 -4.58 -49.90 0.70
C LEU A 520 -5.45 -51.10 1.10
N ARG A 521 -6.39 -50.91 2.04
CA ARG A 521 -7.40 -51.92 2.41
C ARG A 521 -8.26 -52.34 1.22
N LYS A 522 -8.79 -51.38 0.46
CA LYS A 522 -9.60 -51.66 -0.75
C LYS A 522 -8.81 -52.40 -1.82
N ALA A 523 -7.52 -52.11 -1.95
CA ALA A 523 -6.59 -52.80 -2.84
C ALA A 523 -6.11 -54.16 -2.30
N ASN A 524 -6.57 -54.58 -1.12
CA ASN A 524 -6.17 -55.82 -0.43
C ASN A 524 -4.65 -55.94 -0.20
N ARG A 525 -3.99 -54.80 0.08
CA ARG A 525 -2.56 -54.70 0.38
C ARG A 525 -2.36 -54.51 1.88
N SER A 526 -1.43 -55.26 2.46
CA SER A 526 -1.00 -55.05 3.86
C SER A 526 0.08 -53.96 3.94
N TRP A 527 0.25 -53.38 5.12
CA TRP A 527 1.32 -52.42 5.42
C TRP A 527 2.02 -52.81 6.72
N GLN A 528 3.21 -52.23 6.94
CA GLN A 528 3.98 -52.43 8.16
C GLN A 528 3.38 -51.64 9.33
N GLU A 529 3.22 -52.31 10.48
CA GLU A 529 2.79 -51.72 11.75
C GLU A 529 3.92 -51.80 12.79
N PRO A 530 4.09 -50.81 13.70
CA PRO A 530 3.34 -49.56 13.77
C PRO A 530 3.75 -48.56 12.67
N ILE A 531 2.81 -47.73 12.21
CA ILE A 531 3.09 -46.62 11.28
C ILE A 531 4.06 -45.64 11.95
N GLN A 532 5.12 -45.28 11.25
CA GLN A 532 6.12 -44.34 11.75
C GLN A 532 5.57 -42.91 11.64
N ARG A 533 5.49 -42.21 12.76
CA ARG A 533 5.13 -40.79 12.86
C ARG A 533 6.38 -39.98 13.17
N TYR A 534 6.66 -38.97 12.36
CA TYR A 534 7.77 -38.06 12.58
C TYR A 534 7.36 -36.96 13.57
N LYS A 535 8.18 -36.72 14.58
CA LYS A 535 8.00 -35.58 15.51
C LYS A 535 8.98 -34.44 15.25
N GLY A 536 10.17 -34.78 14.78
CA GLY A 536 11.20 -33.80 14.41
C GLY A 536 11.98 -34.23 13.19
N LEU A 537 12.59 -33.27 12.51
CA LEU A 537 13.35 -33.47 11.28
C LEU A 537 14.58 -34.36 11.49
N GLY A 538 15.12 -34.41 12.71
CA GLY A 538 16.25 -35.26 13.09
C GLY A 538 15.93 -36.76 13.17
N GLU A 539 14.65 -37.15 13.12
CA GLU A 539 14.20 -38.55 13.11
C GLU A 539 14.18 -39.15 11.68
N MET A 540 14.39 -38.31 10.67
CA MET A 540 14.46 -38.73 9.27
C MET A 540 15.89 -39.03 8.86
N ASP A 541 16.07 -40.09 8.07
CA ASP A 541 17.34 -40.33 7.38
C ASP A 541 17.56 -39.30 6.26
N ALA A 542 18.82 -39.10 5.84
CA ALA A 542 19.17 -38.11 4.82
C ALA A 542 18.41 -38.32 3.50
N ASP A 543 18.28 -39.56 3.03
CA ASP A 543 17.56 -39.89 1.80
C ASP A 543 16.06 -39.54 1.92
N GLN A 544 15.47 -39.77 3.09
CA GLN A 544 14.06 -39.45 3.34
C GLN A 544 13.83 -37.93 3.33
N LEU A 545 14.72 -37.18 3.96
CA LEU A 545 14.65 -35.72 3.99
C LEU A 545 14.89 -35.12 2.59
N ALA A 546 15.83 -35.69 1.83
CA ALA A 546 16.12 -35.32 0.45
C ALA A 546 14.89 -35.50 -0.43
N ASP A 547 14.29 -36.68 -0.43
CA ASP A 547 13.17 -37.01 -1.30
C ASP A 547 11.89 -36.24 -0.94
N THR A 548 11.62 -36.03 0.35
CA THR A 548 10.32 -35.50 0.78
C THR A 548 10.26 -33.99 0.93
N THR A 549 11.36 -33.36 1.39
CA THR A 549 11.32 -31.99 1.89
C THR A 549 12.29 -31.07 1.15
N MET A 550 13.41 -31.61 0.64
CA MET A 550 14.45 -30.81 -0.02
C MET A 550 14.43 -30.91 -1.55
N SER A 551 13.96 -32.03 -2.12
CA SER A 551 13.87 -32.28 -3.57
C SER A 551 12.97 -31.29 -4.27
N LEU A 552 13.42 -30.76 -5.42
CA LEU A 552 12.65 -29.82 -6.23
C LEU A 552 11.36 -30.44 -6.81
N GLU A 553 11.34 -31.75 -7.03
CA GLU A 553 10.26 -32.45 -7.74
C GLU A 553 9.13 -32.91 -6.80
N HIS A 554 9.46 -33.22 -5.56
CA HIS A 554 8.55 -33.91 -4.64
C HIS A 554 8.15 -33.07 -3.43
N ARG A 555 8.90 -32.02 -3.10
CA ARG A 555 8.62 -31.24 -1.89
C ARG A 555 7.39 -30.35 -2.04
N THR A 556 6.79 -30.06 -0.89
CA THR A 556 5.79 -29.01 -0.75
C THR A 556 6.34 -27.85 0.07
N LEU A 557 6.27 -26.63 -0.49
CA LEU A 557 6.64 -25.41 0.21
C LEU A 557 5.44 -24.48 0.36
N ARG A 558 5.20 -23.98 1.57
CA ARG A 558 4.23 -22.91 1.80
C ARG A 558 4.88 -21.57 1.52
N ARG A 559 4.47 -20.90 0.44
CA ARG A 559 4.96 -19.56 0.08
C ARG A 559 4.31 -18.51 0.98
N VAL A 560 5.12 -17.72 1.65
CA VAL A 560 4.63 -16.62 2.50
C VAL A 560 4.33 -15.42 1.60
N ARG A 561 3.13 -14.84 1.77
CA ARG A 561 2.68 -13.63 1.06
C ARG A 561 2.05 -12.66 2.05
N ILE A 562 2.07 -11.38 1.69
CA ILE A 562 1.38 -10.32 2.42
C ILE A 562 0.26 -9.82 1.49
N ASP A 563 -0.95 -10.33 1.69
CA ASP A 563 -2.11 -9.92 0.89
C ASP A 563 -2.64 -8.56 1.36
N ASP A 564 -2.61 -8.31 2.67
CA ASP A 564 -3.02 -7.06 3.31
C ASP A 564 -1.99 -6.67 4.37
N ALA A 565 -1.21 -5.64 4.05
CA ALA A 565 -0.11 -5.18 4.89
C ALA A 565 -0.57 -4.61 6.23
N GLU A 566 -1.72 -3.94 6.27
CA GLU A 566 -2.26 -3.34 7.49
C GLU A 566 -2.75 -4.43 8.44
N LYS A 567 -3.53 -5.39 7.93
CA LYS A 567 -3.96 -6.55 8.74
C LYS A 567 -2.79 -7.38 9.24
N ALA A 568 -1.79 -7.63 8.40
CA ALA A 568 -0.58 -8.34 8.81
C ALA A 568 0.16 -7.60 9.92
N THR A 569 0.31 -6.27 9.80
CA THR A 569 0.95 -5.44 10.82
C THR A 569 0.21 -5.51 12.15
N LEU A 570 -1.12 -5.35 12.13
CA LEU A 570 -1.96 -5.47 13.33
C LEU A 570 -1.84 -6.85 13.98
N MET A 571 -1.82 -7.92 13.17
CA MET A 571 -1.70 -9.28 13.68
C MET A 571 -0.33 -9.55 14.32
N PHE A 572 0.76 -9.09 13.70
CA PHE A 572 2.10 -9.19 14.30
C PHE A 572 2.20 -8.36 15.60
N GLU A 573 1.59 -7.17 15.66
CA GLU A 573 1.57 -6.38 16.89
C GLU A 573 0.78 -7.09 18.00
N LEU A 574 -0.41 -7.63 17.69
CA LEU A 574 -1.24 -8.38 18.62
C LEU A 574 -0.49 -9.61 19.19
N LEU A 575 0.08 -10.44 18.31
CA LEU A 575 0.70 -11.71 18.68
C LEU A 575 2.11 -11.54 19.26
N MET A 576 2.88 -10.56 18.80
CA MET A 576 4.30 -10.44 19.11
C MET A 576 4.66 -9.16 19.88
N GLY A 577 3.78 -8.16 19.94
CA GLY A 577 3.99 -6.85 20.59
C GLY A 577 4.03 -6.89 22.12
N ASN A 578 4.03 -5.73 22.75
CA ASN A 578 4.23 -5.63 24.21
C ASN A 578 2.97 -5.90 25.03
N ASP A 579 1.80 -5.63 24.48
CA ASP A 579 0.54 -5.70 25.20
C ASP A 579 0.05 -7.14 25.38
N VAL A 580 -0.14 -7.54 26.65
CA VAL A 580 -0.53 -8.91 27.01
C VAL A 580 -2.04 -9.10 26.97
N ALA A 581 -2.82 -8.09 27.35
CA ALA A 581 -4.27 -8.20 27.48
C ALA A 581 -4.97 -8.50 26.13
N PRO A 582 -4.71 -7.77 25.04
CA PRO A 582 -5.36 -8.04 23.75
C PRO A 582 -5.00 -9.42 23.20
N ARG A 583 -3.75 -9.85 23.39
CA ARG A 583 -3.30 -11.19 23.00
C ARG A 583 -4.02 -12.29 23.76
N ARG A 584 -4.20 -12.10 25.07
CA ARG A 584 -4.90 -13.06 25.92
C ARG A 584 -6.36 -13.18 25.49
N GLU A 585 -7.02 -12.07 25.20
CA GLU A 585 -8.38 -12.05 24.66
C GLU A 585 -8.45 -12.78 23.33
N PHE A 586 -7.55 -12.48 22.39
CA PHE A 586 -7.46 -13.18 21.10
C PHE A 586 -7.32 -14.70 21.23
N ILE A 587 -6.52 -15.18 22.19
CA ILE A 587 -6.35 -16.62 22.45
C ILE A 587 -7.61 -17.22 23.08
N ILE A 588 -8.30 -16.50 23.98
CA ILE A 588 -9.51 -16.97 24.67
C ILE A 588 -10.71 -17.01 23.73
N ASP A 589 -10.88 -15.99 22.90
CA ASP A 589 -12.01 -15.85 21.97
C ASP A 589 -11.98 -16.90 20.85
N GLY A 590 -10.91 -17.70 20.75
CA GLY A 590 -10.88 -18.88 19.91
C GLY A 590 -11.07 -18.58 18.43
N ALA A 591 -10.71 -17.37 17.97
CA ALA A 591 -10.81 -16.93 16.57
C ALA A 591 -9.88 -17.70 15.60
N LEU A 592 -9.25 -18.78 16.07
CA LEU A 592 -8.65 -19.81 15.25
C LEU A 592 -9.67 -20.94 15.09
N ASP A 593 -10.27 -20.97 13.91
CA ASP A 593 -11.09 -22.07 13.41
C ASP A 593 -10.46 -23.41 13.82
N ARG A 594 -11.20 -24.26 14.55
CA ARG A 594 -10.66 -25.52 15.09
C ARG A 594 -10.13 -26.44 13.99
N ASP A 595 -10.64 -26.27 12.78
CA ASP A 595 -10.23 -27.00 11.58
C ASP A 595 -8.87 -26.53 11.00
N ARG A 596 -8.29 -25.44 11.53
CA ARG A 596 -7.01 -24.86 11.10
C ARG A 596 -5.86 -25.05 12.11
N ILE A 597 -6.15 -25.56 13.31
CA ILE A 597 -5.14 -25.91 14.31
C ILE A 597 -4.76 -27.37 14.07
N ASP A 598 -3.67 -27.58 13.34
CA ASP A 598 -3.05 -28.87 13.00
C ASP A 598 -4.01 -29.94 12.43
N VAL A 599 -4.28 -29.78 11.12
CA VAL A 599 -4.51 -30.89 10.17
C VAL A 599 -3.18 -31.28 9.56
#